data_AF-A0A932G210-F1
#
_entry.id   AF-A0A932G210-F1
#
_cell.length_a   1.000
_cell.length_b   1.000
_cell.length_c   1.000
_cell.angle_alpha   90.00
_cell.angle_beta   90.00
_cell.angle_gamma   90.00
#
_symmetry.space_group_name_H-M   'P 1'
#
loop_
_entity.id
_entity.type
_entity.pdbx_description
1 polymer ?
#
loop_
_entity_poly.entity_id
_entity_poly.type
_entity_poly.pdbx_seq_one_letter_code
_entity_poly.pdbx_strand_id
1 'polypeptide(L)'
;MVETWCLVRARLGREAALTYWDAMRHGVVRVVGVTSTDLARAHAIVCEWPDQDFSLVDCTSFALMERLHILEAFAFDDHFRVYRTGPKRRQPWLVIP
;
A
#
# COMPACT_ATOMS: atom_id res chain seq x y z
N MET A 1 -6.78 2.47 -0.31
CA MET A 1 -8.24 2.65 -0.56
C MET A 1 -9.04 2.83 0.72
N VAL A 2 -9.18 1.80 1.56
CA VAL A 2 -9.98 1.88 2.80
C VAL A 2 -9.42 2.93 3.76
N GLU A 3 -8.11 2.89 4.01
CA GLU A 3 -7.42 3.87 4.85
C GLU A 3 -7.60 5.30 4.34
N THR A 4 -7.37 5.54 3.04
CA THR A 4 -7.58 6.85 2.41
C THR A 4 -9.02 7.33 2.58
N TRP A 5 -10.02 6.46 2.38
CA TRP A 5 -11.43 6.82 2.56
C TRP A 5 -11.72 7.20 4.01
N CYS A 6 -11.22 6.41 4.98
CA CYS A 6 -11.36 6.71 6.41
C CYS A 6 -10.71 8.03 6.78
N LEU A 7 -9.49 8.29 6.27
CA LEU A 7 -8.75 9.54 6.51
C LEU A 7 -9.48 10.75 5.93
N VAL A 8 -9.93 10.67 4.67
CA VAL A 8 -10.73 11.72 4.01
C VAL A 8 -12.01 11.96 4.80
N ARG A 9 -12.71 10.90 5.23
CA ARG A 9 -13.93 11.05 6.04
C ARG A 9 -13.64 11.74 7.38
N ALA A 10 -12.59 11.35 8.06
CA ALA A 10 -12.23 11.89 9.37
C ALA A 10 -11.79 13.36 9.31
N ARG A 11 -11.11 13.77 8.23
CA ARG A 11 -10.56 15.14 8.10
C ARG A 11 -11.42 16.09 7.30
N LEU A 12 -12.14 15.61 6.30
CA LEU A 12 -12.87 16.42 5.31
C LEU A 12 -14.38 16.10 5.26
N GLY A 13 -14.84 15.15 6.05
CA GLY A 13 -16.25 14.79 6.17
C GLY A 13 -16.75 13.78 5.14
N ARG A 14 -18.02 13.40 5.27
CA ARG A 14 -18.65 12.32 4.51
C ARG A 14 -18.70 12.58 3.01
N GLU A 15 -19.09 13.79 2.59
CA GLU A 15 -19.26 14.13 1.18
C GLU A 15 -17.95 14.01 0.39
N ALA A 16 -16.84 14.50 0.96
CA ALA A 16 -15.51 14.34 0.37
C ALA A 16 -15.12 12.86 0.22
N ALA A 17 -15.42 12.03 1.22
CA ALA A 17 -15.12 10.60 1.18
C ALA A 17 -15.97 9.84 0.15
N LEU A 18 -17.24 10.23 -0.04
CA LEU A 18 -18.09 9.68 -1.11
C LEU A 18 -17.59 10.09 -2.49
N THR A 19 -17.20 11.36 -2.66
CA THR A 19 -16.62 11.86 -3.93
C THR A 19 -15.34 11.09 -4.29
N TYR A 20 -14.45 10.88 -3.33
CA TYR A 20 -13.26 10.04 -3.51
C TYR A 20 -13.63 8.60 -3.90
N TRP A 21 -14.58 7.99 -3.21
CA TRP A 21 -15.02 6.62 -3.50
C TRP A 21 -15.59 6.49 -4.92
N ASP A 22 -16.42 7.44 -5.34
CA ASP A 22 -17.00 7.45 -6.68
C ASP A 22 -15.94 7.64 -7.76
N ALA A 23 -14.96 8.52 -7.54
CA ALA A 23 -13.85 8.69 -8.48
C ALA A 23 -13.09 7.36 -8.69
N MET A 24 -12.77 6.64 -7.61
CA MET A 24 -12.10 5.33 -7.69
C MET A 24 -12.94 4.30 -8.47
N ARG A 25 -14.26 4.28 -8.28
CA ARG A 25 -15.17 3.37 -8.99
C ARG A 25 -15.33 3.71 -10.48
N HIS A 26 -15.19 4.97 -10.85
CA HIS A 26 -15.26 5.42 -12.24
C HIS A 26 -13.93 5.25 -13.02
N GLY A 27 -12.93 4.59 -12.44
CA GLY A 27 -11.76 4.14 -13.17
C GLY A 27 -10.66 5.18 -13.35
N VAL A 28 -10.63 6.25 -12.53
CA VAL A 28 -9.50 7.20 -12.52
C VAL A 28 -8.17 6.53 -12.16
N VAL A 29 -8.22 5.36 -11.50
CA VAL A 29 -7.10 4.47 -11.24
C VAL A 29 -7.53 3.00 -11.36
N ARG A 30 -6.57 2.11 -11.59
CA ARG A 30 -6.81 0.66 -11.51
C ARG A 30 -6.84 0.22 -10.05
N VAL A 31 -8.01 -0.20 -9.58
CA VAL A 31 -8.17 -0.82 -8.25
C VAL A 31 -7.79 -2.30 -8.31
N VAL A 32 -6.88 -2.72 -7.44
CA VAL A 32 -6.48 -4.13 -7.28
C VAL A 32 -7.00 -4.65 -5.95
N GLY A 33 -7.69 -5.80 -5.98
CA GLY A 33 -8.13 -6.50 -4.78
C GLY A 33 -6.97 -7.23 -4.09
N VAL A 34 -6.92 -7.14 -2.76
CA VAL A 34 -6.02 -7.94 -1.91
C VAL A 34 -6.58 -9.35 -1.81
N THR A 35 -5.76 -10.36 -2.13
CA THR A 35 -6.12 -11.78 -2.05
C THR A 35 -5.68 -12.39 -0.71
N SER A 36 -6.12 -13.61 -0.41
CA SER A 36 -5.63 -14.36 0.76
C SER A 36 -4.12 -14.62 0.70
N THR A 37 -3.57 -14.84 -0.50
CA THR A 37 -2.12 -14.98 -0.71
C THR A 37 -1.38 -13.69 -0.37
N ASP A 38 -1.94 -12.54 -0.75
CA ASP A 38 -1.36 -11.23 -0.42
C ASP A 38 -1.39 -10.98 1.10
N LEU A 39 -2.46 -11.37 1.79
CA LEU A 39 -2.55 -11.26 3.26
C LEU A 39 -1.55 -12.17 3.97
N ALA A 40 -1.38 -13.41 3.51
CA ALA A 40 -0.39 -14.32 4.05
C ALA A 40 1.03 -13.77 3.86
N ARG A 41 1.32 -13.17 2.69
CA ARG A 41 2.60 -12.51 2.44
C ARG A 41 2.78 -11.26 3.30
N ALA A 42 1.76 -10.44 3.45
CA ALA A 42 1.79 -9.26 4.32
C ALA A 42 2.12 -9.64 5.77
N HIS A 43 1.50 -10.70 6.29
CA HIS A 43 1.82 -11.23 7.61
C HIS A 43 3.29 -11.67 7.73
N ALA A 44 3.82 -12.38 6.72
CA ALA A 44 5.24 -12.74 6.68
C ALA A 44 6.16 -11.52 6.66
N ILE A 45 5.80 -10.47 5.92
CA ILE A 45 6.58 -9.21 5.86
C ILE A 45 6.67 -8.56 7.24
N VAL A 46 5.57 -8.48 8.00
CA VAL A 46 5.58 -7.94 9.38
C VAL A 46 6.57 -8.72 10.25
N CYS A 47 6.58 -10.05 10.17
CA CYS A 47 7.51 -10.88 10.94
C CYS A 47 8.98 -10.72 10.50
N GLU A 48 9.21 -10.44 9.22
CA GLU A 48 10.55 -10.28 8.62
C GLU A 48 11.21 -8.94 8.96
N TRP A 49 10.44 -7.95 9.41
CA TRP A 49 10.88 -6.58 9.73
C TRP A 49 10.40 -6.17 11.13
N PRO A 50 10.85 -6.88 12.19
CA PRO A 50 10.35 -6.66 13.55
C PRO A 50 10.77 -5.32 14.16
N ASP A 51 11.75 -4.64 13.55
CA ASP A 51 12.26 -3.33 13.92
C ASP A 51 11.54 -2.18 13.22
N GLN A 52 10.59 -2.47 12.33
CA GLN A 52 9.82 -1.48 11.58
C GLN A 52 8.35 -1.53 12.00
N ASP A 53 7.76 -0.35 12.20
CA ASP A 53 6.34 -0.21 12.58
C ASP A 53 5.44 -0.15 11.34
N PHE A 54 5.62 -1.10 10.42
CA PHE A 54 4.82 -1.16 9.20
C PHE A 54 3.36 -1.46 9.52
N SER A 55 2.45 -0.67 8.97
CA SER A 55 1.02 -0.96 9.09
C SER A 55 0.65 -2.17 8.23
N LEU A 56 -0.52 -2.77 8.51
CA LEU A 56 -1.08 -3.81 7.64
C LEU A 56 -1.32 -3.29 6.20
N VAL A 57 -1.62 -2.00 6.03
CA VAL A 57 -1.81 -1.40 4.71
C VAL A 57 -0.48 -1.30 3.96
N ASP A 58 0.62 -0.98 4.65
CA ASP A 58 1.96 -0.98 4.07
C ASP A 58 2.35 -2.39 3.63
N CYS A 59 2.23 -3.38 4.52
CA CYS A 59 2.61 -4.76 4.21
C CYS A 59 1.77 -5.38 3.10
N THR A 60 0.48 -5.05 3.02
CA THR A 60 -0.37 -5.49 1.89
C THR A 60 -0.02 -4.78 0.59
N SER A 61 0.36 -3.50 0.64
CA SER A 61 0.87 -2.78 -0.53
C SER A 61 2.18 -3.39 -1.04
N PHE A 62 3.10 -3.70 -0.15
CA PHE A 62 4.36 -4.39 -0.46
C PHE A 62 4.13 -5.76 -1.09
N ALA A 63 3.25 -6.58 -0.52
CA ALA A 63 2.90 -7.89 -1.06
C ALA A 63 2.29 -7.79 -2.48
N LEU A 64 1.40 -6.80 -2.71
CA LEU A 64 0.83 -6.54 -4.03
C LEU A 64 1.91 -6.10 -5.03
N MET A 65 2.83 -5.24 -4.63
CA MET A 65 3.92 -4.78 -5.49
C MET A 65 4.85 -5.92 -5.88
N GLU A 66 5.20 -6.81 -4.94
CA GLU A 66 5.95 -8.05 -5.22
C GLU A 66 5.22 -8.92 -6.25
N ARG A 67 3.93 -9.22 -6.02
CA ARG A 67 3.14 -10.10 -6.90
C ARG A 67 2.93 -9.52 -8.29
N LEU A 68 2.75 -8.21 -8.40
CA LEU A 68 2.45 -7.52 -9.65
C LEU A 68 3.70 -6.99 -10.35
N HIS A 69 4.88 -7.20 -9.78
CA HIS A 69 6.16 -6.67 -10.26
C HIS A 69 6.13 -5.14 -10.46
N ILE A 70 5.46 -4.42 -9.56
CA ILE A 70 5.38 -2.95 -9.59
C ILE A 70 6.60 -2.39 -8.87
N LEU A 71 7.51 -1.74 -9.60
CA LEU A 71 8.77 -1.25 -9.05
C LEU A 71 8.71 0.18 -8.49
N GLU A 72 7.63 0.90 -8.78
CA GLU A 72 7.47 2.32 -8.46
C GLU A 72 6.28 2.54 -7.54
N ALA A 73 6.46 3.40 -6.53
CA ALA A 73 5.41 3.79 -5.60
C ALA A 73 5.31 5.31 -5.53
N PHE A 74 4.09 5.83 -5.69
CA PHE A 74 3.77 7.20 -5.31
C PHE A 74 3.39 7.21 -3.83
N ALA A 75 4.31 7.63 -2.98
CA ALA A 75 4.14 7.61 -1.53
C ALA A 75 4.92 8.75 -0.88
N PHE A 76 4.32 9.32 0.17
CA PHE A 76 4.94 10.35 1.00
C PHE A 76 5.63 9.79 2.25
N ASP A 77 5.46 8.50 2.52
CA ASP A 77 6.00 7.82 3.69
C ASP A 77 7.37 7.19 3.39
N ASP A 78 8.27 7.27 4.37
CA ASP A 78 9.59 6.65 4.36
C ASP A 78 9.51 5.11 4.41
N HIS A 79 8.41 4.50 4.87
CA HIS A 79 8.27 3.04 4.89
C HIS A 79 8.51 2.38 3.51
N PHE A 80 8.01 2.99 2.43
CA PHE A 80 8.24 2.51 1.06
C PHE A 80 9.70 2.66 0.61
N ARG A 81 10.44 3.60 1.23
CA ARG A 81 11.87 3.79 1.02
C ARG A 81 12.71 2.84 1.87
N VAL A 82 12.18 2.27 2.96
CA VAL A 82 12.86 1.30 3.81
C VAL A 82 12.69 -0.12 3.29
N TYR A 83 11.48 -0.49 2.85
CA TYR A 83 11.21 -1.84 2.39
C TYR A 83 12.02 -2.21 1.13
N ARG A 84 12.49 -3.46 1.08
CA ARG A 84 13.41 -3.97 0.05
C ARG A 84 13.06 -5.41 -0.32
N THR A 85 13.06 -5.70 -1.61
CA THR A 85 12.70 -7.02 -2.14
C THR A 85 13.90 -7.77 -2.73
N GLY A 86 13.67 -9.02 -3.13
CA GLY A 86 14.65 -9.87 -3.79
C GLY A 86 15.71 -10.50 -2.87
N PRO A 87 16.63 -11.31 -3.43
CA PRO A 87 17.66 -11.99 -2.66
C PRO A 87 18.50 -11.01 -1.85
N LYS A 88 18.62 -11.26 -0.54
CA LYS A 88 19.32 -10.39 0.42
C LYS A 88 18.75 -8.95 0.50
N ARG A 89 17.48 -8.72 0.11
CA ARG A 89 16.79 -7.42 0.26
C ARG A 89 17.53 -6.28 -0.45
N ARG A 90 17.93 -6.50 -1.71
CA ARG A 90 18.79 -5.57 -2.48
C ARG A 90 18.06 -4.72 -3.52
N GLN A 91 16.77 -4.97 -3.76
CA GLN A 91 16.01 -4.22 -4.74
C GLN A 91 15.19 -3.15 -4.01
N PRO A 92 15.58 -1.86 -4.11
CA PRO A 92 14.77 -0.75 -3.64
C PRO A 92 13.62 -0.49 -4.60
N TRP A 93 12.51 -0.02 -4.04
CA TRP A 93 11.44 0.60 -4.81
C TRP A 93 11.84 2.03 -5.19
N LEU A 94 11.43 2.46 -6.38
CA LEU A 94 11.52 3.86 -6.76
C LEU A 94 10.31 4.59 -6.16
N VAL A 95 10.55 5.42 -5.15
CA VAL A 95 9.50 6.24 -4.54
C VAL A 95 9.47 7.61 -5.22
N ILE A 96 8.39 7.89 -5.94
CA ILE A 96 8.14 9.16 -6.62
C ILE A 96 7.23 10.05 -5.76
N PRO A 97 7.52 11.37 -5.66
CA PRO A 97 6.70 12.33 -4.94
C PRO A 97 5.46 12.78 -5.71
#